data_AF-V4L980-F1
#
_entry.id   AF-V4L980-F1
#
_cell.length_a   1.000
_cell.length_b   1.000
_cell.length_c   1.000
_cell.angle_alpha   90.00
_cell.angle_beta   90.00
_cell.angle_gamma   90.00
#
_symmetry.space_group_name_H-M   'P 1'
#
loop_
_entity.id
_entity.type
_entity.pdbx_description
1 polymer ?
#
loop_
_entity_poly.entity_id
_entity_poly.type
_entity_poly.pdbx_seq_one_letter_code
_entity_poly.pdbx_strand_id
1 'polypeptide(L)'
;LEGVDDTHQLQQVSALHFLESDKSASGTFQVQPDEMVITYALSDVSAPVHLIATFAHEIAHAVLAGHEVEREVPEEEVELLTDLMAVYLGFGVFLANSAFHFQQYSDSGYSGWQSSRRGYLTQETLTYATALFCEIRQADHDIAKASLKPHLGKVFDKACKQIARRQSAAVLIALDQGGANA
;
A
#
# COMPACT_ATOMS: atom_id res chain seq x y z
N LEU A 1 3.42 -27.43 -49.77
CA LEU A 1 2.65 -26.65 -48.77
C LEU A 1 3.69 -25.93 -47.93
N GLU A 2 4.29 -24.94 -48.57
CA GLU A 2 5.25 -24.00 -48.01
C GLU A 2 4.49 -22.85 -47.35
N GLY A 3 5.08 -22.26 -46.33
CA GLY A 3 4.51 -21.14 -45.57
C GLY A 3 4.68 -19.77 -46.23
N VAL A 4 3.92 -18.82 -45.72
CA VAL A 4 4.08 -17.35 -45.73
C VAL A 4 3.24 -16.90 -44.51
N ASP A 5 3.85 -16.57 -43.38
CA ASP A 5 4.22 -15.21 -42.94
C ASP A 5 3.00 -14.27 -42.85
N ASP A 6 2.39 -14.19 -41.65
CA ASP A 6 1.63 -13.00 -41.21
C ASP A 6 2.43 -12.35 -40.08
N THR A 7 3.36 -11.53 -40.53
CA THR A 7 4.18 -10.63 -39.74
C THR A 7 3.29 -9.56 -39.12
N HIS A 8 2.91 -9.74 -37.85
CA HIS A 8 2.60 -8.61 -36.99
C HIS A 8 3.86 -8.24 -36.21
N GLN A 9 4.78 -7.57 -36.92
CA GLN A 9 5.81 -6.78 -36.27
C GLN A 9 5.14 -5.68 -35.44
N LEU A 10 5.33 -5.71 -34.13
CA LEU A 10 5.20 -4.53 -33.28
C LEU A 10 6.60 -4.18 -32.77
N GLN A 11 7.15 -3.12 -33.34
CA GLN A 11 8.45 -2.56 -33.02
C GLN A 11 8.28 -1.41 -32.00
N GLN A 12 9.04 -1.50 -30.91
CA GLN A 12 9.08 -0.69 -29.68
C GLN A 12 9.14 0.83 -29.86
N VAL A 13 8.53 1.64 -28.96
CA VAL A 13 9.03 3.03 -28.75
C VAL A 13 8.73 3.79 -27.43
N SER A 14 8.01 3.26 -26.42
CA SER A 14 7.57 3.95 -25.17
C SER A 14 6.21 4.69 -25.22
N ALA A 15 5.69 4.97 -24.01
CA ALA A 15 4.48 5.67 -23.57
C ALA A 15 3.13 5.01 -23.89
N LEU A 16 2.50 4.47 -22.83
CA LEU A 16 1.11 4.00 -22.75
C LEU A 16 0.83 2.70 -23.49
N HIS A 17 1.06 1.58 -22.81
CA HIS A 17 0.54 0.28 -23.22
C HIS A 17 -0.64 -0.10 -22.31
N PHE A 18 -1.83 -0.25 -22.91
CA PHE A 18 -2.99 -0.87 -22.27
C PHE A 18 -3.00 -2.35 -22.69
N LEU A 19 -3.02 -3.27 -21.72
CA LEU A 19 -3.28 -4.69 -21.99
C LEU A 19 -4.76 -4.99 -21.73
N GLU A 20 -5.32 -5.81 -22.62
CA GLU A 20 -6.69 -6.33 -22.56
C GLU A 20 -6.99 -7.00 -21.21
N SER A 21 -8.18 -6.75 -20.69
CA SER A 21 -8.62 -7.28 -19.41
C SER A 21 -8.91 -8.78 -19.51
N ASP A 22 -8.03 -9.60 -18.94
CA ASP A 22 -8.48 -10.87 -18.40
C ASP A 22 -9.14 -10.60 -17.04
N LYS A 23 -10.43 -10.93 -16.99
CA LYS A 23 -11.38 -10.64 -15.89
C LYS A 23 -11.00 -11.37 -14.59
N SER A 24 -10.01 -10.89 -13.82
CA SER A 24 -9.85 -11.35 -12.44
C SER A 24 -8.96 -10.51 -11.51
N ALA A 25 -8.30 -9.44 -11.94
CA ALA A 25 -7.46 -8.63 -11.05
C ALA A 25 -7.89 -7.16 -11.03
N SER A 26 -8.13 -6.59 -9.84
CA SER A 26 -8.44 -5.16 -9.63
C SER A 26 -7.26 -4.24 -9.93
N GLY A 27 -6.07 -4.81 -10.09
CA GLY A 27 -4.82 -4.16 -10.47
C GLY A 27 -3.71 -5.20 -10.44
N THR A 28 -2.66 -5.02 -11.23
CA THR A 28 -1.47 -5.87 -11.20
C THR A 28 -0.24 -5.01 -10.99
N PHE A 29 0.57 -5.34 -10.01
CA PHE A 29 1.91 -4.80 -9.86
C PHE A 29 2.89 -5.58 -10.74
N GLN A 30 3.63 -4.88 -11.60
CA GLN A 30 4.75 -5.48 -12.31
C GLN A 30 5.98 -4.58 -12.18
N VAL A 31 7.02 -5.12 -11.55
CA VAL A 31 8.37 -4.56 -11.58
C VAL A 31 9.07 -5.13 -12.80
N GLN A 32 9.30 -4.29 -13.80
CA GLN A 32 10.27 -4.60 -14.84
C GLN A 32 11.66 -4.18 -14.36
N PRO A 33 12.76 -4.71 -14.92
CA PRO A 33 14.11 -4.49 -14.42
C PRO A 33 14.51 -3.01 -14.22
N ASP A 34 13.93 -2.10 -14.99
CA ASP A 34 14.26 -0.66 -14.97
C ASP A 34 13.04 0.26 -14.76
N GLU A 35 11.82 -0.28 -14.61
CA GLU A 35 10.61 0.53 -14.44
C GLU A 35 9.59 -0.09 -13.48
N MET A 36 9.03 0.77 -12.63
CA MET A 36 7.86 0.44 -11.83
C MET A 36 6.60 0.78 -12.63
N VAL A 37 5.79 -0.23 -12.93
CA VAL A 37 4.49 -0.05 -13.59
C VAL A 37 3.39 -0.40 -12.61
N ILE A 38 2.57 0.60 -12.28
CA ILE A 38 1.37 0.44 -11.46
C ILE A 38 0.17 0.41 -12.41
N THR A 39 -0.52 -0.72 -12.50
CA THR A 39 -1.78 -0.83 -13.26
C THR A 39 -2.99 -0.79 -12.32
N TYR A 40 -4.12 -0.36 -12.84
CA TYR A 40 -5.38 -0.31 -12.10
C TYR A 40 -6.55 -0.64 -13.03
N ALA A 41 -7.60 -1.24 -12.48
CA ALA A 41 -8.83 -1.44 -13.21
C ALA A 41 -9.55 -0.09 -13.38
N LEU A 42 -10.01 0.23 -14.60
CA LEU A 42 -10.79 1.45 -14.86
C LEU A 42 -12.07 1.51 -14.00
N SER A 43 -12.61 0.37 -13.60
CA SER A 43 -13.74 0.29 -12.66
C SER A 43 -13.43 0.97 -11.32
N ASP A 44 -12.18 0.96 -10.87
CA ASP A 44 -11.76 1.44 -9.56
C ASP A 44 -11.61 2.96 -9.53
N VAL A 45 -11.64 3.62 -10.69
CA VAL A 45 -11.77 5.09 -10.81
C VAL A 45 -13.05 5.58 -10.14
N SER A 46 -14.10 4.75 -10.10
CA SER A 46 -15.34 5.06 -9.39
C SER A 46 -15.22 4.97 -7.85
N ALA A 47 -14.13 4.39 -7.35
CA ALA A 47 -13.82 4.20 -5.94
C ALA A 47 -12.47 4.86 -5.56
N PRO A 48 -12.38 6.20 -5.60
CA PRO A 48 -11.10 6.92 -5.50
C PRO A 48 -10.32 6.65 -4.21
N VAL A 49 -11.00 6.41 -3.07
CA VAL A 49 -10.35 6.06 -1.81
C VAL A 49 -9.60 4.73 -1.90
N HIS A 50 -10.20 3.74 -2.59
CA HIS A 50 -9.57 2.45 -2.80
C HIS A 50 -8.41 2.56 -3.78
N LEU A 51 -8.61 3.27 -4.89
CA LEU A 51 -7.58 3.50 -5.89
C LEU A 51 -6.33 4.18 -5.29
N ILE A 52 -6.53 5.22 -4.47
CA ILE A 52 -5.44 5.89 -3.76
C ILE A 52 -4.72 4.92 -2.81
N ALA A 53 -5.47 4.08 -2.08
CA ALA A 53 -4.87 3.10 -1.18
C ALA A 53 -4.01 2.07 -1.93
N THR A 54 -4.48 1.58 -3.08
CA THR A 54 -3.71 0.67 -3.95
C THR A 54 -2.42 1.34 -4.42
N PHE A 55 -2.51 2.55 -4.98
CA PHE A 55 -1.31 3.26 -5.42
C PHE A 55 -0.33 3.56 -4.29
N ALA A 56 -0.83 3.95 -3.11
CA ALA A 56 0.02 4.18 -1.96
C ALA A 56 0.77 2.93 -1.52
N HIS A 57 0.13 1.76 -1.56
CA HIS A 57 0.74 0.48 -1.25
C HIS A 57 1.84 0.12 -2.27
N GLU A 58 1.57 0.20 -3.58
CA GLU A 58 2.57 -0.12 -4.61
C GLU A 58 3.76 0.86 -4.60
N ILE A 59 3.50 2.15 -4.36
CA ILE A 59 4.56 3.15 -4.19
C ILE A 59 5.39 2.81 -2.94
N ALA A 60 4.77 2.37 -1.85
CA ALA A 60 5.51 1.99 -0.65
C ALA A 60 6.43 0.79 -0.89
N HIS A 61 5.99 -0.22 -1.65
CA HIS A 61 6.86 -1.30 -2.12
C HIS A 61 8.07 -0.77 -2.89
N ALA A 62 7.85 0.18 -3.81
CA ALA A 62 8.92 0.85 -4.56
C ALA A 62 10.00 1.41 -3.67
N VAL A 63 9.56 2.17 -2.65
CA VAL A 63 10.47 2.87 -1.76
C VAL A 63 11.26 1.87 -0.92
N LEU A 64 10.61 0.84 -0.40
CA LEU A 64 11.27 -0.20 0.39
C LEU A 64 12.28 -0.99 -0.43
N ALA A 65 11.91 -1.40 -1.65
CA ALA A 65 12.80 -2.10 -2.57
C ALA A 65 14.00 -1.23 -2.96
N GLY A 66 13.78 0.05 -3.27
CA GLY A 66 14.85 1.00 -3.63
C GLY A 66 15.86 1.28 -2.51
N HIS A 67 15.49 1.01 -1.25
CA HIS A 67 16.37 1.10 -0.08
C HIS A 67 16.81 -0.27 0.45
N GLU A 68 16.51 -1.35 -0.28
CA GLU A 68 16.79 -2.74 0.10
C GLU A 68 16.23 -3.20 1.46
N VAL A 69 15.26 -2.46 2.03
CA VAL A 69 14.73 -2.69 3.39
C VAL A 69 13.94 -4.00 3.48
N GLU A 70 13.30 -4.43 2.40
CA GLU A 70 12.53 -5.68 2.38
C GLU A 70 13.42 -6.91 2.67
N ARG A 71 14.74 -6.81 2.46
CA ARG A 71 15.70 -7.89 2.75
C ARG A 71 15.99 -8.03 4.24
N GLU A 72 15.60 -7.05 5.06
CA GLU A 72 15.79 -7.02 6.51
C GLU A 72 14.65 -7.69 7.28
N VAL A 73 13.52 -7.98 6.63
CA VAL A 73 12.36 -8.63 7.23
C VAL A 73 12.08 -9.99 6.60
N PRO A 74 11.41 -10.92 7.32
CA PRO A 74 10.93 -12.16 6.72
C PRO A 74 10.01 -11.87 5.52
N GLU A 75 10.09 -12.69 4.47
CA GLU A 75 9.29 -12.54 3.24
C GLU A 75 7.79 -12.41 3.56
N GLU A 76 7.32 -13.16 4.55
CA GLU A 76 5.92 -13.15 4.96
C GLU A 76 5.46 -11.87 5.68
N GLU A 77 6.39 -10.98 6.07
CA GLU A 77 6.11 -9.70 6.73
C GLU A 77 6.26 -8.49 5.79
N VAL A 78 6.75 -8.70 4.56
CA VAL A 78 7.01 -7.61 3.59
C VAL A 78 5.74 -6.80 3.29
N GLU A 79 4.60 -7.45 3.12
CA GLU A 79 3.30 -6.79 2.86
C GLU A 79 2.86 -5.92 4.05
N LEU A 80 3.10 -6.39 5.29
CA LEU A 80 2.78 -5.64 6.50
C LEU A 80 3.69 -4.43 6.65
N LEU A 81 4.99 -4.60 6.35
CA LEU A 81 5.95 -3.50 6.31
C LEU A 81 5.55 -2.47 5.26
N THR A 82 5.09 -2.92 4.10
CA THR A 82 4.62 -2.06 3.01
C THR A 82 3.41 -1.23 3.43
N ASP A 83 2.42 -1.84 4.09
CA ASP A 83 1.28 -1.10 4.65
C ASP A 83 1.72 -0.02 5.66
N LEU A 84 2.67 -0.34 6.55
CA LEU A 84 3.23 0.62 7.50
C LEU A 84 3.98 1.74 6.78
N MET A 85 4.72 1.42 5.72
CA MET A 85 5.43 2.41 4.93
C MET A 85 4.45 3.35 4.21
N ALA A 86 3.37 2.83 3.61
CA ALA A 86 2.31 3.64 3.01
C ALA A 86 1.65 4.57 4.04
N VAL A 87 1.44 4.10 5.28
CA VAL A 87 0.97 4.94 6.39
C VAL A 87 2.00 6.03 6.74
N TYR A 88 3.28 5.68 6.82
CA TYR A 88 4.37 6.63 7.12
C TYR A 88 4.56 7.69 6.03
N LEU A 89 4.23 7.37 4.78
CA LEU A 89 4.15 8.31 3.66
C LEU A 89 2.91 9.23 3.72
N GLY A 90 1.98 8.99 4.65
CA GLY A 90 0.81 9.84 4.92
C GLY A 90 -0.51 9.32 4.37
N PHE A 91 -0.55 8.10 3.83
CA PHE A 91 -1.76 7.54 3.21
C PHE A 91 -2.63 6.70 4.14
N GLY A 92 -2.34 6.67 5.45
CA GLY A 92 -2.94 5.75 6.41
C GLY A 92 -4.47 5.76 6.44
N VAL A 93 -5.11 6.93 6.28
CA VAL A 93 -6.60 7.03 6.22
C VAL A 93 -7.19 6.29 5.02
N PHE A 94 -6.52 6.29 3.87
CA PHE A 94 -6.98 5.60 2.67
C PHE A 94 -6.86 4.09 2.83
N LEU A 95 -5.73 3.61 3.40
CA LEU A 95 -5.53 2.20 3.69
C LEU A 95 -6.56 1.70 4.72
N ALA A 96 -6.72 2.41 5.85
CA ALA A 96 -7.67 2.02 6.88
C ALA A 96 -9.13 1.95 6.35
N ASN A 97 -9.50 2.89 5.48
CA ASN A 97 -10.81 2.90 4.84
C ASN A 97 -10.98 1.79 3.79
N SER A 98 -9.88 1.25 3.23
CA SER A 98 -9.89 0.25 2.16
C SER A 98 -9.55 -1.17 2.60
N ALA A 99 -9.06 -1.38 3.83
CA ALA A 99 -8.48 -2.67 4.25
C ALA A 99 -9.43 -3.88 4.09
N PHE A 100 -10.74 -3.69 4.25
CA PHE A 100 -11.72 -4.76 4.01
C PHE A 100 -11.75 -5.22 2.55
N HIS A 101 -11.58 -4.30 1.59
CA HIS A 101 -11.49 -4.66 0.17
C HIS A 101 -10.20 -5.45 -0.11
N PHE A 102 -9.05 -5.05 0.46
CA PHE A 102 -7.80 -5.79 0.29
C PHE A 102 -7.89 -7.22 0.82
N GLN A 103 -8.53 -7.43 1.97
CA GLN A 103 -8.77 -8.77 2.52
C GLN A 103 -9.64 -9.63 1.58
N GLN A 104 -10.68 -9.05 0.98
CA GLN A 104 -11.51 -9.79 0.01
C GLN A 104 -10.73 -10.14 -1.27
N TYR A 105 -9.89 -9.22 -1.77
CA TYR A 105 -9.06 -9.48 -2.94
C TYR A 105 -7.99 -10.53 -2.67
N SER A 106 -7.32 -10.50 -1.51
CA SER A 106 -6.34 -11.52 -1.13
C SER A 106 -6.95 -12.92 -1.05
N ASP A 107 -8.22 -13.03 -0.65
CA ASP A 107 -8.92 -14.31 -0.54
C ASP A 107 -9.42 -14.84 -1.89
N SER A 108 -9.63 -13.96 -2.88
CA SER A 108 -10.21 -14.30 -4.20
C SER A 108 -9.20 -14.59 -5.31
N GLY A 109 -7.93 -14.21 -5.16
CA GLY A 109 -6.85 -14.45 -6.13
C GLY A 109 -6.25 -15.86 -5.98
N TYR A 110 -6.61 -16.78 -6.87
CA TYR A 110 -6.15 -18.17 -6.89
C TYR A 110 -4.61 -18.33 -6.86
N SER A 111 -4.13 -19.09 -5.87
CA SER A 111 -3.23 -20.26 -6.01
C SER A 111 -2.23 -20.23 -7.17
N GLY A 112 -1.11 -19.53 -7.01
CA GLY A 112 -0.10 -19.44 -8.06
C GLY A 112 1.36 -19.24 -7.65
N TRP A 113 1.67 -19.03 -6.37
CA TRP A 113 3.01 -19.23 -5.77
C TRP A 113 2.77 -19.45 -4.28
N GLN A 114 2.65 -20.72 -3.89
CA GLN A 114 2.58 -21.08 -2.48
C GLN A 114 3.93 -20.77 -1.82
N SER A 115 4.03 -19.64 -1.14
CA SER A 115 4.69 -19.55 0.16
C SER A 115 4.24 -18.28 0.89
N SER A 116 3.55 -18.47 2.01
CA SER A 116 3.61 -17.58 3.19
C SER A 116 3.13 -16.11 3.12
N ARG A 117 2.02 -15.74 2.45
CA ARG A 117 1.43 -14.38 2.64
C ARG A 117 0.69 -14.28 3.99
N ARG A 118 1.30 -13.61 4.97
CA ARG A 118 0.75 -13.37 6.33
C ARG A 118 -0.34 -12.27 6.39
N GLY A 119 -0.85 -11.84 5.24
CA GLY A 119 -2.00 -10.92 5.10
C GLY A 119 -1.64 -9.44 5.01
N TYR A 120 -2.67 -8.59 5.03
CA TYR A 120 -2.60 -7.13 5.14
C TYR A 120 -2.89 -6.69 6.59
N LEU A 121 -2.49 -5.48 6.96
CA LEU A 121 -2.86 -4.94 8.26
C LEU A 121 -4.38 -4.79 8.39
N THR A 122 -4.90 -5.10 9.57
CA THR A 122 -6.33 -4.90 9.85
C THR A 122 -6.70 -3.42 9.86
N GLN A 123 -7.98 -3.10 9.67
CA GLN A 123 -8.46 -1.72 9.79
C GLN A 123 -8.09 -1.07 11.12
N GLU A 124 -8.16 -1.82 12.22
CA GLU A 124 -7.81 -1.31 13.55
C GLU A 124 -6.31 -1.01 13.66
N THR A 125 -5.47 -1.90 13.11
CA THR A 125 -4.02 -1.71 13.10
C THR A 125 -3.60 -0.53 12.22
N LEU A 126 -4.19 -0.40 11.03
CA LEU A 126 -3.98 0.75 10.15
C LEU A 126 -4.46 2.06 10.78
N THR A 127 -5.59 2.03 11.50
CA THR A 127 -6.09 3.18 12.25
C THR A 127 -5.13 3.57 13.37
N TYR A 128 -4.57 2.60 14.08
CA TYR A 128 -3.56 2.84 15.12
C TYR A 128 -2.27 3.41 14.53
N ALA A 129 -1.78 2.85 13.43
CA ALA A 129 -0.60 3.35 12.71
C ALA A 129 -0.82 4.78 12.19
N THR A 130 -2.03 5.10 11.71
CA THR A 130 -2.41 6.46 11.29
C THR A 130 -2.37 7.44 12.48
N ALA A 131 -2.83 7.02 13.66
CA ALA A 131 -2.72 7.84 14.87
C ALA A 131 -1.25 8.05 15.27
N LEU A 132 -0.40 7.01 15.17
CA LEU A 132 1.04 7.15 15.38
C LEU A 132 1.67 8.13 14.40
N PHE A 133 1.31 8.06 13.12
CA PHE A 133 1.77 9.02 12.11
C PHE A 133 1.42 10.47 12.50
N CYS A 134 0.20 10.71 13.00
CA CYS A 134 -0.21 12.05 13.45
C CYS A 134 0.69 12.55 14.58
N GLU A 135 1.04 11.69 15.54
CA GLU A 135 1.98 12.04 16.62
C GLU A 135 3.40 12.29 16.10
N ILE A 136 3.91 11.44 15.21
CA ILE A 136 5.28 11.55 14.69
C ILE A 136 5.44 12.84 13.86
N ARG A 137 4.49 13.08 12.96
CA ARG A 137 4.56 14.18 11.97
C ARG A 137 3.84 15.45 12.43
N GLN A 138 3.35 15.48 13.67
CA GLN A 138 2.55 16.58 14.22
C GLN A 138 1.38 16.97 13.29
N ALA A 139 0.76 15.94 12.70
CA ALA A 139 -0.37 16.09 11.80
C ALA A 139 -1.67 16.27 12.60
N ASP A 140 -2.66 16.94 11.99
CA ASP A 140 -3.94 17.26 12.64
C ASP A 140 -4.80 16.00 12.85
N HIS A 141 -4.96 15.62 14.12
CA HIS A 141 -5.77 14.48 14.55
C HIS A 141 -7.25 14.61 14.20
N ASP A 142 -7.81 15.83 14.22
CA ASP A 142 -9.22 16.05 13.92
C ASP A 142 -9.48 15.86 12.42
N ILE A 143 -8.56 16.31 11.56
CA ILE A 143 -8.62 16.07 10.12
C ILE A 143 -8.50 14.57 9.82
N ALA A 144 -7.52 13.90 10.41
CA ALA A 144 -7.32 12.45 10.21
C ALA A 144 -8.57 11.67 10.65
N LYS A 145 -9.10 11.96 11.83
CA LYS A 145 -10.31 11.33 12.37
C LYS A 145 -11.54 11.59 11.52
N ALA A 146 -11.75 12.82 11.04
CA ALA A 146 -12.87 13.18 10.20
C ALA A 146 -12.83 12.48 8.82
N SER A 147 -11.62 12.12 8.36
CA SER A 147 -11.39 11.44 7.09
C SER A 147 -11.53 9.91 7.17
N LEU A 148 -11.60 9.34 8.38
CA LEU A 148 -11.82 7.92 8.59
C LEU A 148 -13.30 7.55 8.49
N LYS A 149 -13.58 6.29 8.12
CA LYS A 149 -14.94 5.73 8.19
C LYS A 149 -15.50 5.89 9.61
N PRO A 150 -16.80 6.20 9.79
CA PRO A 150 -17.36 6.56 11.10
C PRO A 150 -17.09 5.57 12.24
N HIS A 151 -17.08 4.26 11.96
CA HIS A 151 -16.82 3.24 12.97
C HIS A 151 -15.36 3.23 13.47
N LEU A 152 -14.41 3.71 12.66
CA LEU A 152 -12.99 3.80 13.00
C LEU A 152 -12.67 5.03 13.86
N GLY A 153 -13.52 6.05 13.89
CA GLY A 153 -13.27 7.25 14.71
C GLY A 153 -13.09 6.95 16.20
N LYS A 154 -13.86 6.00 16.75
CA LYS A 154 -13.68 5.53 18.15
C LYS A 154 -12.41 4.71 18.33
N VAL A 155 -11.99 3.98 17.30
CA VAL A 155 -10.73 3.21 17.32
C VAL A 155 -9.55 4.18 17.32
N PHE A 156 -9.60 5.23 16.51
CA PHE A 156 -8.61 6.30 16.46
C PHE A 156 -8.47 7.03 17.81
N ASP A 157 -9.58 7.40 18.46
CA ASP A 157 -9.55 8.02 19.79
C ASP A 157 -8.88 7.12 20.83
N LYS A 158 -9.15 5.81 20.78
CA LYS A 158 -8.51 4.84 21.67
C LYS A 158 -7.02 4.70 21.35
N ALA A 159 -6.65 4.68 20.07
CA ALA A 159 -5.26 4.63 19.63
C ALA A 159 -4.46 5.82 20.18
N CYS A 160 -4.94 7.05 19.98
CA CYS A 160 -4.30 8.27 20.49
C CYS A 160 -4.07 8.19 22.02
N LYS A 161 -5.09 7.79 22.78
CA LYS A 161 -4.98 7.59 24.24
C LYS A 161 -3.96 6.52 24.61
N GLN A 162 -3.91 5.42 23.86
CA GLN A 162 -2.95 4.35 24.11
C GLN A 162 -1.52 4.78 23.80
N ILE A 163 -1.30 5.50 22.70
CA ILE A 163 0.00 6.03 22.28
C ILE A 163 0.52 7.01 23.34
N ALA A 164 -0.31 7.97 23.77
CA ALA A 164 0.06 8.92 24.81
C ALA A 164 0.41 8.21 26.13
N ARG A 165 -0.40 7.24 26.55
CA ARG A 165 -0.18 6.49 27.79
C ARG A 165 1.11 5.65 27.77
N ARG A 166 1.40 5.01 26.64
CA ARG A 166 2.56 4.12 26.47
C ARG A 166 3.83 4.85 26.01
N GLN A 167 3.73 6.14 25.70
CA GLN A 167 4.80 6.93 25.10
C GLN A 167 5.36 6.30 23.82
N SER A 168 4.50 5.59 23.06
CA SER A 168 4.92 4.76 21.92
C SER A 168 5.50 5.56 20.76
N ALA A 169 5.20 6.85 20.66
CA ALA A 169 5.72 7.72 19.61
C ALA A 169 7.11 8.29 19.91
N ALA A 170 7.57 8.31 21.17
CA ALA A 170 8.76 9.07 21.56
C ALA A 170 10.04 8.61 20.83
N VAL A 171 10.25 7.30 20.74
CA VAL A 171 11.40 6.73 20.02
C VAL A 171 11.28 6.99 18.52
N LEU A 172 10.08 6.86 17.96
CA LEU A 172 9.84 7.06 16.52
C LEU A 172 10.05 8.53 16.11
N ILE A 173 9.65 9.49 16.96
CA ILE A 173 9.92 10.92 16.76
C ILE A 173 11.43 11.19 16.75
N ALA A 174 12.18 10.58 17.68
CA ALA A 174 13.63 10.76 17.73
C ALA A 174 14.32 10.20 16.47
N LEU A 175 13.85 9.06 15.95
CA LEU A 175 14.37 8.46 14.71
C LEU A 175 14.04 9.32 13.48
N ASP A 176 12.80 9.81 13.37
CA ASP A 176 12.34 10.67 12.27
C ASP A 176 13.17 11.97 12.18
N GLN A 177 13.45 12.60 13.33
CA GLN A 177 14.26 13.82 13.40
C GLN A 177 15.76 13.55 13.24
N GLY A 178 16.24 12.37 13.65
CA GLY A 178 17.64 11.98 13.56
C GLY A 178 18.14 11.73 12.13
N GLY A 179 17.25 11.34 11.21
CA GLY A 179 17.57 11.13 9.80
C GLY A 179 17.84 12.41 8.99
N ALA A 180 17.48 13.59 9.52
CA ALA A 180 17.73 14.87 8.84
C ALA A 180 19.18 15.39 8.97
N ASN A 181 20.04 14.69 9.73
CA ASN A 181 21.45 15.06 9.98
C ASN A 181 22.46 13.98 9.57
N ALA A 182 22.06 12.98 8.78
CA ALA A 182 22.93 11.93 8.25
C ALA A 182 23.19 12.12 6.75
#